data_AF-A0A7S0B161-F1
#
_entry.id   AF-A0A7S0B161-F1
#
_cell.length_a   1.000
_cell.length_b   1.000
_cell.length_c   1.000
_cell.angle_alpha   90.00
_cell.angle_beta   90.00
_cell.angle_gamma   90.00
#
_symmetry.space_group_name_H-M   'P 1'
#
loop_
_entity.id
_entity.type
_entity.pdbx_description
1 polymer ?
#
loop_
_entity_poly.entity_id
_entity_poly.type
_entity_poly.pdbx_seq_one_letter_code
_entity_poly.pdbx_strand_id
1 'polypeptide(L)'
;KWCCSDHDGEGLWYTREYPEKTWLASLALMAERYRHNPRVAGFDLRNEIRSSDLGVPTWGSGNLSTDWSIAAVKGGERVLAVKDMLIIISGLEYSLFLCDVPRHPLHVDVPNLRERTLYTSHEYPWMHSNLAAYHTLGRRVSGHYLSVLVAWCGCLVMFLALAAAVRKLGSIAKAVQQRYTGAVLG
;
A
#
# COMPACT_ATOMS: atom_id res chain seq x y z
N LYS A 1 -2.03 -17.22 18.77
CA LYS A 1 -1.23 -16.90 17.56
C LYS A 1 -1.40 -15.41 17.29
N TRP A 2 -0.44 -14.74 16.65
CA TRP A 2 -0.60 -13.33 16.29
C TRP A 2 -0.51 -13.18 14.78
N CYS A 3 -1.28 -12.22 14.30
CA CYS A 3 -1.62 -11.83 12.94
C CYS A 3 -0.42 -11.80 11.95
N CYS A 4 -0.60 -11.93 10.63
CA CYS A 4 -1.89 -11.93 9.91
C CYS A 4 -1.93 -12.88 8.71
N SER A 5 -2.75 -13.93 8.78
CA SER A 5 -3.17 -14.71 7.61
C SER A 5 -4.63 -15.12 7.73
N ASP A 6 -5.20 -15.68 6.66
CA ASP A 6 -6.58 -16.20 6.66
C ASP A 6 -6.73 -17.47 7.54
N HIS A 7 -5.62 -18.09 7.95
CA HIS A 7 -5.60 -19.37 8.67
C HIS A 7 -5.00 -19.28 10.09
N ASP A 8 -4.75 -18.07 10.58
CA ASP A 8 -4.28 -17.88 11.96
C ASP A 8 -5.41 -18.02 13.00
N GLY A 9 -6.67 -18.06 12.54
CA GLY A 9 -7.88 -18.17 13.35
C GLY A 9 -8.34 -16.84 13.95
N GLU A 10 -7.73 -15.72 13.56
CA GLU A 10 -7.86 -14.40 14.18
C GLU A 10 -8.43 -13.35 13.19
N GLY A 11 -9.24 -13.79 12.21
CA GLY A 11 -9.85 -12.90 11.22
C GLY A 11 -11.12 -12.18 11.68
N LEU A 12 -11.83 -12.76 12.65
CA LEU A 12 -13.01 -12.15 13.30
C LEU A 12 -12.64 -11.61 14.70
N TRP A 13 -13.61 -10.99 15.38
CA TRP A 13 -13.47 -10.52 16.77
C TRP A 13 -13.55 -11.64 17.81
N TYR A 14 -13.66 -12.90 17.37
CA TYR A 14 -13.72 -14.09 18.22
C TYR A 14 -13.03 -15.28 17.54
N THR A 15 -12.67 -16.26 18.36
CA THR A 15 -12.16 -17.56 17.92
C THR A 15 -12.94 -18.69 18.58
N ARG A 16 -12.63 -19.96 18.24
CA ARG A 16 -13.22 -21.13 18.94
C ARG A 16 -12.84 -21.18 20.42
N GLU A 17 -11.65 -20.71 20.76
CA GLU A 17 -11.11 -20.68 22.12
C GLU A 17 -11.54 -19.41 22.87
N TYR A 18 -11.65 -18.29 22.15
CA TYR A 18 -11.96 -16.98 22.70
C TYR A 18 -13.27 -16.43 22.09
N PRO A 19 -14.44 -16.75 22.67
CA PRO A 19 -15.73 -16.29 22.15
C PRO A 19 -15.91 -14.76 22.28
N GLU A 20 -16.86 -14.19 21.54
CA GLU A 20 -17.17 -12.73 21.55
C GLU A 20 -17.31 -12.15 22.96
N LYS A 21 -17.94 -12.90 23.89
CA LYS A 21 -18.08 -12.47 25.29
C LYS A 21 -16.73 -12.15 25.96
N THR A 22 -15.69 -12.90 25.61
CA THR A 22 -14.33 -12.72 26.15
C THR A 22 -13.67 -11.48 25.53
N TRP A 23 -13.90 -11.23 24.23
CA TRP A 23 -13.45 -10.00 23.58
C TRP A 23 -14.12 -8.75 24.17
N LEU A 24 -15.44 -8.78 24.36
CA LEU A 24 -16.19 -7.68 25.00
C LEU A 24 -15.74 -7.43 26.45
N ALA A 25 -15.52 -8.50 27.22
CA ALA A 25 -15.00 -8.37 28.59
C ALA A 25 -13.59 -7.77 28.60
N SER A 26 -12.74 -8.15 27.64
CA SER A 26 -11.39 -7.60 27.49
C SER A 26 -11.41 -6.10 27.15
N LEU A 27 -12.31 -5.67 26.26
CA LEU A 27 -12.49 -4.25 25.94
C LEU A 27 -12.88 -3.44 27.19
N ALA A 28 -13.88 -3.90 27.95
CA ALA A 28 -14.29 -3.24 29.19
C ALA A 28 -13.15 -3.20 30.23
N LEU A 29 -12.40 -4.31 30.37
CA LEU A 29 -11.25 -4.39 31.28
C LEU A 29 -10.17 -3.36 30.91
N MET A 30 -9.88 -3.22 29.62
CA MET A 30 -8.85 -2.29 29.15
C MET A 30 -9.33 -0.83 29.23
N ALA A 31 -10.59 -0.56 28.93
CA ALA A 31 -11.21 0.74 29.16
C ALA A 31 -11.10 1.17 30.63
N GLU A 32 -11.43 0.26 31.56
CA GLU A 32 -11.36 0.52 33.00
C GLU A 32 -9.92 0.78 33.45
N ARG A 33 -8.97 -0.03 32.96
CA ARG A 33 -7.54 0.14 33.25
C ARG A 33 -7.02 1.52 32.85
N TYR A 34 -7.45 2.05 31.70
CA TYR A 34 -6.92 3.29 31.14
C TYR A 34 -7.82 4.52 31.32
N ARG A 35 -8.96 4.39 32.00
CA ARG A 35 -9.94 5.48 32.15
C ARG A 35 -9.38 6.79 32.70
N HIS A 36 -8.35 6.75 33.54
CA HIS A 36 -7.76 7.95 34.14
C HIS A 36 -6.48 8.43 33.43
N ASN A 37 -6.07 7.79 32.35
CA ASN A 37 -4.89 8.20 31.59
C ASN A 37 -5.28 9.18 30.46
N PRO A 38 -4.94 10.47 30.56
CA PRO A 38 -5.30 11.47 29.54
C PRO A 38 -4.56 11.28 28.21
N ARG A 39 -3.54 10.40 28.15
CA ARG A 39 -2.81 10.10 26.91
C ARG A 39 -3.50 9.04 26.05
N VAL A 40 -4.56 8.41 26.54
CA VAL A 40 -5.35 7.42 25.79
C VAL A 40 -6.53 8.14 25.15
N ALA A 41 -6.49 8.32 23.84
CA ALA A 41 -7.51 9.04 23.07
C ALA A 41 -8.73 8.17 22.74
N GLY A 42 -8.57 6.85 22.67
CA GLY A 42 -9.62 5.94 22.22
C GLY A 42 -9.18 4.48 22.17
N PHE A 43 -10.08 3.65 21.66
CA PHE A 43 -9.92 2.20 21.54
C PHE A 43 -10.15 1.76 20.10
N ASP A 44 -9.13 1.18 19.47
CA ASP A 44 -9.26 0.38 18.26
C ASP A 44 -9.83 -0.99 18.64
N LEU A 45 -11.05 -1.25 18.19
CA LEU A 45 -11.83 -2.38 18.65
C LEU A 45 -11.26 -3.71 18.18
N ARG A 46 -10.72 -3.75 16.95
CA ARG A 46 -10.13 -4.97 16.37
C ARG A 46 -9.26 -4.65 15.15
N ASN A 47 -8.01 -5.11 15.21
CA ASN A 47 -7.09 -5.04 14.07
C ASN A 47 -7.56 -5.94 12.92
N GLU A 48 -7.66 -5.39 11.71
CA GLU A 48 -7.70 -6.13 10.43
C GLU A 48 -8.75 -7.24 10.37
N ILE A 49 -10.02 -6.87 10.48
CA ILE A 49 -11.14 -7.78 10.21
C ILE A 49 -11.01 -8.34 8.78
N ARG A 50 -11.06 -9.67 8.65
CA ARG A 50 -10.79 -10.39 7.40
C ARG A 50 -11.42 -11.78 7.40
N SER A 51 -11.45 -12.40 6.22
CA SER A 51 -11.89 -13.79 6.08
C SER A 51 -11.06 -14.73 6.94
N SER A 52 -11.70 -15.77 7.47
CA SER A 52 -11.03 -16.83 8.21
C SER A 52 -11.78 -18.14 8.10
N ASP A 53 -11.20 -19.20 8.65
CA ASP A 53 -11.85 -20.52 8.78
C ASP A 53 -13.19 -20.48 9.55
N LEU A 54 -13.52 -19.37 10.23
CA LEU A 54 -14.79 -19.17 10.94
C LEU A 54 -15.86 -18.47 10.10
N GLY A 55 -15.48 -17.83 9.00
CA GLY A 55 -16.41 -17.14 8.12
C GLY A 55 -15.79 -15.93 7.42
N VAL A 56 -16.56 -15.40 6.48
CA VAL A 56 -16.25 -14.16 5.76
C VAL A 56 -16.96 -13.02 6.50
N PRO A 57 -16.24 -11.99 6.99
CA PRO A 57 -16.86 -10.88 7.66
C PRO A 57 -17.71 -10.06 6.70
N THR A 58 -18.76 -9.46 7.23
CA THR A 58 -19.72 -8.63 6.48
C THR A 58 -19.96 -7.32 7.23
N TRP A 59 -20.65 -6.37 6.60
CA TRP A 59 -21.03 -5.11 7.20
C TRP A 59 -22.50 -4.80 6.88
N GLY A 60 -23.35 -4.71 7.90
CA GLY A 60 -24.77 -4.41 7.73
C GLY A 60 -25.59 -5.56 7.12
N SER A 61 -25.10 -6.79 7.20
CA SER A 61 -25.83 -7.98 6.72
C SER A 61 -26.89 -8.47 7.72
N GLY A 62 -26.79 -8.08 8.99
CA GLY A 62 -27.62 -8.61 10.07
C GLY A 62 -27.16 -9.96 10.62
N ASN A 63 -26.14 -10.59 10.03
CA ASN A 63 -25.66 -11.90 10.48
C ASN A 63 -24.76 -11.76 11.72
N LEU A 64 -25.28 -12.11 12.90
CA LEU A 64 -24.57 -11.96 14.18
C LEU A 64 -23.21 -12.66 14.26
N SER A 65 -22.93 -13.67 13.43
CA SER A 65 -21.66 -14.39 13.47
C SER A 65 -20.55 -13.74 12.61
N THR A 66 -20.91 -12.84 11.68
CA THR A 66 -19.98 -12.30 10.69
C THR A 66 -20.13 -10.80 10.46
N ASP A 67 -21.22 -10.18 10.91
CA ASP A 67 -21.46 -8.75 10.74
C ASP A 67 -20.63 -7.93 11.72
N TRP A 68 -19.54 -7.38 11.20
CA TRP A 68 -18.61 -6.55 11.96
C TRP A 68 -19.27 -5.27 12.45
N SER A 69 -20.23 -4.70 11.72
CA SER A 69 -20.87 -3.45 12.15
C SER A 69 -21.61 -3.64 13.48
N ILE A 70 -22.32 -4.77 13.61
CA ILE A 70 -23.04 -5.13 14.85
C ILE A 70 -22.06 -5.40 15.99
N ALA A 71 -20.98 -6.13 15.73
CA ALA A 71 -19.96 -6.41 16.75
C ALA A 71 -19.23 -5.15 17.22
N ALA A 72 -18.91 -4.24 16.29
CA ALA A 72 -18.29 -2.96 16.58
C ALA A 72 -19.19 -2.07 17.45
N VAL A 73 -20.51 -2.08 17.23
CA VAL A 73 -21.47 -1.40 18.11
C VAL A 73 -21.39 -1.96 19.52
N LYS A 74 -21.50 -3.29 19.67
CA LYS A 74 -21.39 -3.93 20.99
C LYS A 74 -20.07 -3.58 21.69
N GLY A 75 -18.96 -3.65 20.97
CA GLY A 75 -17.63 -3.33 21.50
C GLY A 75 -17.49 -1.87 21.92
N GLY A 76 -17.94 -0.95 21.06
CA GLY A 76 -17.94 0.49 21.33
C GLY A 76 -18.77 0.85 22.56
N GLU A 77 -19.97 0.30 22.69
CA GLU A 77 -20.83 0.52 23.86
C GLU A 77 -20.20 0.00 25.16
N ARG A 78 -19.43 -1.10 25.12
CA ARG A 78 -18.69 -1.59 26.30
C ARG A 78 -17.60 -0.61 26.75
N VAL A 79 -16.91 0.03 25.81
CA VAL A 79 -15.91 1.06 26.12
C VAL A 79 -16.58 2.31 26.65
N LEU A 80 -17.61 2.81 25.97
CA LEU A 80 -18.32 4.04 26.34
C LEU A 80 -19.08 3.94 27.67
N ALA A 81 -19.51 2.73 28.07
CA ALA A 81 -20.08 2.51 29.39
C ALA A 81 -19.09 2.77 30.55
N VAL A 82 -17.78 2.73 30.28
CA VAL A 82 -16.73 3.00 31.27
C VAL A 82 -16.31 4.46 31.25
N LYS A 83 -16.00 4.97 30.05
CA LYS A 83 -15.57 6.36 29.87
C LYS A 83 -15.83 6.82 28.45
N ASP A 84 -16.16 8.10 28.35
CA ASP A 84 -16.27 8.80 27.08
C ASP A 84 -14.92 8.90 26.35
N MET A 85 -14.81 8.26 25.19
CA MET A 85 -13.57 8.14 24.39
C MET A 85 -13.88 7.91 22.90
N LEU A 86 -12.86 8.06 22.03
CA LEU A 86 -13.01 7.70 20.62
C LEU A 86 -13.10 6.18 20.46
N ILE A 87 -14.03 5.74 19.61
CA ILE A 87 -14.22 4.35 19.20
C ILE A 87 -13.71 4.22 17.77
N ILE A 88 -12.59 3.52 17.63
CA ILE A 88 -11.89 3.35 16.36
C ILE A 88 -12.34 2.03 15.74
N ILE A 89 -12.91 2.13 14.53
CA ILE A 89 -13.55 1.00 13.83
C ILE A 89 -12.88 0.84 12.47
N SER A 90 -12.19 -0.28 12.29
CA SER A 90 -11.58 -0.66 11.02
C SER A 90 -12.61 -1.15 10.00
N GLY A 91 -12.25 -1.04 8.72
CA GLY A 91 -12.99 -1.63 7.61
C GLY A 91 -12.87 -3.16 7.51
N LEU A 92 -13.46 -3.71 6.44
CA LEU A 92 -13.31 -5.13 6.10
C LEU A 92 -12.04 -5.38 5.28
N GLU A 93 -11.71 -6.65 5.07
CA GLU A 93 -10.58 -7.13 4.26
C GLU A 93 -9.25 -6.52 4.71
N TYR A 94 -8.76 -6.92 5.89
CA TYR A 94 -7.54 -6.38 6.48
C TYR A 94 -7.61 -4.86 6.69
N SER A 95 -8.78 -4.36 7.07
CA SER A 95 -9.07 -2.92 7.17
C SER A 95 -8.94 -2.16 5.84
N LEU A 96 -8.89 -2.81 4.67
CA LEU A 96 -8.68 -2.12 3.41
C LEU A 96 -9.94 -1.36 2.95
N PHE A 97 -11.12 -1.90 3.20
CA PHE A 97 -12.36 -1.40 2.60
C PHE A 97 -13.33 -0.81 3.62
N LEU A 98 -13.65 0.48 3.41
CA LEU A 98 -14.71 1.22 4.12
C LEU A 98 -15.95 1.46 3.22
N CYS A 99 -16.05 0.75 2.10
CA CYS A 99 -17.08 1.01 1.07
C CYS A 99 -18.52 0.74 1.54
N ASP A 100 -18.71 -0.02 2.62
CA ASP A 100 -20.02 -0.30 3.20
C ASP A 100 -20.44 0.70 4.29
N VAL A 101 -19.51 1.51 4.79
CA VAL A 101 -19.80 2.55 5.79
C VAL A 101 -20.89 3.52 5.32
N PRO A 102 -20.88 4.05 4.07
CA PRO A 102 -21.96 4.93 3.62
C PRO A 102 -23.33 4.26 3.52
N ARG A 103 -23.41 2.93 3.41
CA ARG A 103 -24.68 2.19 3.37
C ARG A 103 -25.24 1.89 4.74
N HIS A 104 -24.37 1.72 5.73
CA HIS A 104 -24.74 1.49 7.12
C HIS A 104 -23.79 2.24 8.07
N PRO A 105 -23.95 3.58 8.15
CA PRO A 105 -23.06 4.47 8.90
C PRO A 105 -23.34 4.42 10.40
N LEU A 106 -22.55 3.64 11.14
CA LEU A 106 -22.69 3.49 12.59
C LEU A 106 -22.72 4.83 13.36
N HIS A 107 -21.91 5.81 12.94
CA HIS A 107 -21.87 7.15 13.55
C HIS A 107 -23.14 7.99 13.35
N VAL A 108 -24.06 7.58 12.47
CA VAL A 108 -25.38 8.21 12.25
C VAL A 108 -26.46 7.37 12.91
N ASP A 109 -26.44 6.07 12.62
CA ASP A 109 -27.50 5.11 12.96
C ASP A 109 -27.51 4.75 14.46
N VAL A 110 -26.37 4.86 15.14
CA VAL A 110 -26.22 4.45 16.55
C VAL A 110 -25.96 5.69 17.42
N PRO A 111 -26.94 6.13 18.23
CA PRO A 111 -26.83 7.36 19.02
C PRO A 111 -25.59 7.44 19.91
N ASN A 112 -25.22 6.34 20.57
CA ASN A 112 -24.07 6.29 21.47
C ASN A 112 -22.73 6.47 20.74
N LEU A 113 -22.68 6.21 19.44
CA LEU A 113 -21.46 6.31 18.64
C LEU A 113 -21.33 7.65 17.90
N ARG A 114 -22.37 8.50 17.94
CA ARG A 114 -22.33 9.85 17.37
C ARG A 114 -21.20 10.65 18.00
N GLU A 115 -20.41 11.33 17.16
CA GLU A 115 -19.27 12.15 17.59
C GLU A 115 -18.18 11.37 18.37
N ARG A 116 -18.23 10.03 18.34
CA ARG A 116 -17.26 9.15 19.00
C ARG A 116 -16.59 8.20 18.03
N THR A 117 -17.19 7.93 16.86
CA THR A 117 -16.60 7.04 15.86
C THR A 117 -15.47 7.69 15.08
N LEU A 118 -14.37 6.95 14.93
CA LEU A 118 -13.31 7.21 13.96
C LEU A 118 -13.11 5.96 13.10
N TYR A 119 -13.29 6.05 11.78
CA TYR A 119 -13.04 4.93 10.88
C TYR A 119 -11.58 4.89 10.46
N THR A 120 -11.00 3.69 10.39
CA THR A 120 -9.62 3.47 9.94
C THR A 120 -9.57 2.53 8.75
N SER A 121 -8.63 2.81 7.85
CA SER A 121 -8.23 1.89 6.80
C SER A 121 -6.72 1.61 6.88
N HIS A 122 -6.31 0.42 6.46
CA HIS A 122 -4.89 0.07 6.36
C HIS A 122 -4.47 0.09 4.90
N GLU A 123 -3.25 0.56 4.66
CA GLU A 123 -2.69 0.65 3.32
C GLU A 123 -1.24 0.17 3.35
N TYR A 124 -0.92 -0.75 2.46
CA TYR A 124 0.41 -1.34 2.37
C TYR A 124 0.86 -1.46 0.92
N PRO A 125 2.18 -1.37 0.62
CA PRO A 125 2.67 -1.42 -0.75
C PRO A 125 2.23 -2.66 -1.56
N TRP A 126 2.04 -3.81 -0.89
CA TRP A 126 1.58 -5.05 -1.53
C TRP A 126 0.08 -5.09 -1.84
N MET A 127 -0.72 -4.19 -1.26
CA MET A 127 -2.14 -4.03 -1.59
C MET A 127 -2.34 -3.29 -2.93
N HIS A 128 -1.29 -2.64 -3.45
CA HIS A 128 -1.28 -1.93 -4.72
C HIS A 128 -0.51 -2.68 -5.82
N SER A 129 -1.00 -3.84 -6.27
CA SER A 129 -0.41 -4.59 -7.39
C SER A 129 -0.18 -3.75 -8.65
N ASN A 130 -1.06 -2.76 -8.90
CA ASN A 130 -0.92 -1.82 -10.01
C ASN A 130 0.25 -0.84 -9.84
N LEU A 131 0.48 -0.25 -8.66
CA LEU A 131 1.64 0.65 -8.48
C LEU A 131 2.97 -0.10 -8.61
N ALA A 132 3.04 -1.33 -8.11
CA ALA A 132 4.22 -2.18 -8.25
C ALA A 132 4.52 -2.49 -9.73
N ALA A 133 3.48 -2.77 -10.53
CA ALA A 133 3.60 -2.94 -11.97
C ALA A 133 4.02 -1.66 -12.69
N TYR A 134 3.43 -0.51 -12.35
CA TYR A 134 3.81 0.81 -12.90
C TYR A 134 5.26 1.17 -12.58
N HIS A 135 5.73 0.95 -11.34
CA HIS A 135 7.12 1.18 -10.98
C HIS A 135 8.09 0.26 -11.73
N THR A 136 7.73 -1.02 -11.89
CA THR A 136 8.57 -2.00 -12.60
C THR A 136 8.62 -1.70 -14.09
N LEU A 137 7.47 -1.37 -14.70
CA LEU A 137 7.37 -0.98 -16.11
C LEU A 137 8.13 0.33 -16.36
N GLY A 138 7.94 1.34 -15.51
CA GLY A 138 8.66 2.61 -15.60
C GLY A 138 10.17 2.44 -15.53
N ARG A 139 10.68 1.60 -14.62
CA ARG A 139 12.13 1.29 -14.55
C ARG A 139 12.64 0.61 -15.82
N ARG A 140 11.91 -0.36 -16.36
CA ARG A 140 12.29 -1.08 -17.59
C ARG A 140 12.29 -0.16 -18.80
N VAL A 141 11.26 0.66 -18.95
CA VAL A 141 11.13 1.61 -20.07
C VAL A 141 12.24 2.66 -20.01
N SER A 142 12.45 3.31 -18.87
CA SER A 142 13.53 4.29 -18.71
C SER A 142 14.92 3.70 -18.94
N GLY A 143 15.17 2.48 -18.46
CA GLY A 143 16.43 1.78 -18.73
C GLY A 143 16.64 1.45 -20.21
N HIS A 144 15.57 1.10 -20.92
CA HIS A 144 15.64 0.84 -22.36
C HIS A 144 15.91 2.12 -23.16
N TYR A 145 15.24 3.23 -22.85
CA TYR A 145 15.51 4.52 -23.48
C TYR A 145 16.94 5.00 -23.25
N LEU A 146 17.46 4.87 -22.03
CA LEU A 146 18.84 5.25 -21.71
C LEU A 146 19.85 4.41 -22.50
N SER A 147 19.64 3.10 -22.59
CA SER A 147 20.55 2.22 -23.35
C SER A 147 20.52 2.48 -24.86
N VAL A 148 19.34 2.77 -25.43
CA VAL A 148 19.22 3.20 -26.84
C VAL A 148 19.92 4.54 -27.08
N LEU A 149 19.74 5.52 -26.18
CA LEU A 149 20.42 6.82 -26.26
C LEU A 149 21.95 6.67 -26.21
N VAL A 150 22.46 5.86 -25.27
CA VAL A 150 23.90 5.60 -25.16
C VAL A 150 24.44 4.91 -26.42
N ALA A 151 23.72 3.93 -26.96
CA ALA A 151 24.11 3.26 -28.20
C ALA A 151 24.15 4.24 -29.38
N TRP A 152 23.13 5.09 -29.53
CA TRP A 152 23.08 6.12 -30.56
C TRP A 152 24.22 7.13 -30.45
N CYS A 153 24.50 7.63 -29.24
CA CYS A 153 25.64 8.51 -28.98
C CYS A 153 26.96 7.83 -29.35
N GLY A 154 27.12 6.54 -29.01
CA GLY A 154 28.30 5.74 -29.37
C GLY A 154 28.47 5.62 -30.89
N CYS A 155 27.41 5.28 -31.62
CA CYS A 155 27.42 5.21 -33.08
C CYS A 155 27.77 6.56 -33.73
N LEU A 156 27.22 7.67 -33.22
CA LEU A 156 27.53 9.01 -33.71
C LEU A 156 29.01 9.36 -33.51
N VAL A 157 29.57 9.07 -32.32
CA VAL A 157 30.99 9.30 -32.02
C VAL A 157 31.88 8.48 -32.98
N MET A 158 31.55 7.20 -33.20
CA MET A 158 32.28 6.36 -34.15
C MET A 158 32.20 6.91 -35.57
N PHE A 159 31.02 7.32 -36.02
CA PHE A 159 30.83 7.88 -37.35
C PHE A 159 31.64 9.17 -37.55
N LEU A 160 31.64 10.07 -36.56
CA LEU A 160 32.44 11.29 -36.58
C LEU A 160 33.94 11.01 -36.59
N ALA A 161 34.39 10.01 -35.82
CA ALA A 161 35.79 9.56 -35.81
C ALA A 161 36.22 8.98 -37.17
N LEU A 162 35.38 8.13 -37.79
CA LEU A 162 35.60 7.63 -39.14
C LEU A 162 35.66 8.76 -40.17
N ALA A 163 34.70 9.69 -40.12
CA ALA A 163 34.68 10.84 -41.03
C ALA A 163 35.92 11.74 -40.86
N ALA A 164 36.45 11.88 -39.64
CA ALA A 164 37.71 12.58 -39.39
C ALA A 164 38.91 11.80 -39.95
N ALA A 165 38.96 10.48 -39.77
CA ALA A 165 40.02 9.62 -40.29
C ALA A 165 40.07 9.64 -41.83
N VAL A 166 38.92 9.53 -42.50
CA VAL A 166 38.80 9.62 -43.96
C VAL A 166 39.29 10.98 -44.47
N ARG A 167 38.90 12.08 -43.82
CA ARG A 167 39.40 13.43 -44.16
C ARG A 167 40.92 13.54 -44.03
N LYS A 168 41.49 12.98 -42.96
CA LYS A 168 42.95 12.98 -42.72
C LYS A 168 43.69 12.16 -43.79
N LEU A 169 43.20 10.97 -44.12
CA LEU A 169 43.76 10.14 -45.20
C LEU A 169 43.70 10.85 -46.55
N GLY A 170 42.58 11.49 -46.88
CA GLY A 170 42.44 12.29 -48.11
C GLY A 170 43.43 13.46 -48.18
N SER A 171 43.70 14.13 -47.05
CA SER A 171 44.71 15.19 -46.97
C SER A 171 46.13 14.65 -47.19
N ILE A 172 46.45 13.49 -46.61
CA ILE A 172 47.76 12.84 -46.79
C ILE A 172 47.95 12.43 -48.25
N ALA A 173 46.94 11.80 -48.86
CA ALA A 173 46.99 11.40 -50.27
C ALA A 173 47.25 12.60 -51.20
N LYS A 174 46.56 13.74 -50.98
CA LYS A 174 46.81 14.98 -51.73
C LYS A 174 48.23 15.52 -51.54
N ALA A 175 48.77 15.49 -50.32
CA ALA A 175 50.12 15.95 -50.04
C ALA A 175 51.20 15.05 -50.69
N VAL A 176 50.99 13.74 -50.69
CA VAL A 176 51.86 12.76 -51.38
C VAL A 176 51.83 13.00 -52.89
N GLN A 177 50.63 13.16 -53.47
CA GLN A 177 50.45 13.45 -54.89
C GLN A 177 51.21 14.72 -55.30
N GLN A 178 51.07 15.82 -54.53
CA GLN A 178 51.77 17.08 -54.79
C GLN A 178 53.30 16.96 -54.73
N ARG A 179 53.84 16.21 -53.76
CA ARG A 179 55.29 15.94 -53.69
C ARG A 179 55.78 15.13 -54.88
N TYR A 180 55.01 14.13 -55.31
CA TYR A 180 55.37 13.30 -56.45
C TYR A 180 55.34 14.10 -57.76
N THR A 181 54.31 14.92 -57.98
CA THR A 181 54.23 15.80 -59.16
C THR A 181 55.27 16.92 -59.14
N GLY A 182 55.63 17.44 -57.97
CA GLY A 182 56.67 18.46 -57.82
C GLY A 182 58.10 17.92 -58.04
N ALA A 183 58.36 16.66 -57.69
CA ALA A 183 59.64 15.99 -57.92
C ALA A 183 59.86 15.53 -59.36
N VAL A 184 58.81 15.46 -60.19
CA VAL A 184 58.87 15.06 -61.61
C VAL A 184 59.07 16.28 -62.54
N LEU A 185 58.88 17.50 -62.04
CA LEU A 185 58.94 18.75 -62.81
C LEU A 185 60.12 19.68 -62.43
N GLY A 186 61.05 19.22 -61.60
CA GLY A 186 62.29 19.94 -61.24
C GLY A 186 63.52 19.09 -61.51
#